data_AF-A0A834HV30-F1
#
_entry.id   AF-A0A834HV30-F1
#
_cell.length_a   1.000
_cell.length_b   1.000
_cell.length_c   1.000
_cell.angle_alpha   90.00
_cell.angle_beta   90.00
_cell.angle_gamma   90.00
#
_symmetry.space_group_name_H-M   'P 1'
#
loop_
_entity.id
_entity.type
_entity.pdbx_description
1 polymer ?
#
loop_
_entity_poly.entity_id
_entity_poly.type
_entity_poly.pdbx_seq_one_letter_code
_entity_poly.pdbx_strand_id
1 'polypeptide(L)'
;MATCNDLLKFSRSDLNDIPLKQKVIKNEDLFDLYKNGPHVVKYKTLDSQSAEYISVKNMIDFNIIKIDKILNEFNTMAFLLKKRFMYNDNYTIEMLHATKEGCVQGICENNFNWRLSGLSRGHKHGFGVNFTKSSYFANFFTNSRGSSIIIVADVLCKTTFCGHSQTRVPPKGYDTSIRIDEKVYVKFNDAEFNPKYVVYY
;
A
#
# COMPACT_ATOMS: atom_id res chain seq x y z
N MET A 1 -73.34 1.33 33.69
CA MET A 1 -72.80 2.36 32.76
C MET A 1 -72.16 3.48 33.57
N ALA A 2 -70.84 3.46 33.69
CA ALA A 2 -69.95 4.53 34.12
C ALA A 2 -68.58 4.19 33.49
N THR A 3 -68.34 4.64 32.25
CA THR A 3 -67.53 5.80 31.83
C THR A 3 -66.02 5.58 31.90
N CYS A 4 -65.44 5.63 30.70
CA CYS A 4 -64.03 5.57 30.32
C CYS A 4 -63.16 6.56 31.13
N ASN A 5 -62.65 6.16 32.30
CA ASN A 5 -61.68 6.97 33.03
C ASN A 5 -60.66 6.20 33.88
N ASP A 6 -60.53 4.88 33.70
CA ASP A 6 -59.45 4.08 34.29
C ASP A 6 -58.25 3.94 33.33
N LEU A 7 -58.00 4.96 32.50
CA LEU A 7 -56.74 5.07 31.77
C LEU A 7 -55.66 5.56 32.74
N LEU A 8 -54.93 4.58 33.27
CA LEU A 8 -53.54 4.65 33.75
C LEU A 8 -52.98 6.08 33.78
N LYS A 9 -53.06 6.71 34.96
CA LYS A 9 -52.24 7.87 35.30
C LYS A 9 -50.78 7.41 35.36
N PHE A 10 -50.09 7.39 34.22
CA PHE A 10 -48.65 7.49 34.25
C PHE A 10 -48.32 8.89 34.77
N SER A 11 -47.80 8.94 35.99
CA SER A 11 -47.29 10.18 36.55
C SER A 11 -46.07 10.61 35.74
N ARG A 12 -45.81 11.92 35.64
CA ARG A 12 -44.59 12.44 34.98
C ARG A 12 -43.29 11.89 35.62
N SER A 13 -43.36 11.37 36.85
CA SER A 13 -42.26 10.67 37.52
C SER A 13 -41.95 9.31 36.90
N ASP A 14 -42.95 8.60 36.36
CA ASP A 14 -42.76 7.23 35.83
C ASP A 14 -42.00 7.20 34.49
N LEU A 15 -41.84 8.35 33.83
CA LEU A 15 -41.04 8.50 32.60
C LEU A 15 -39.56 8.83 32.89
N ASN A 16 -39.24 9.29 34.11
CA ASN A 16 -37.87 9.64 34.50
C ASN A 16 -37.04 8.43 34.94
N ASP A 17 -37.70 7.31 35.24
CA ASP A 17 -37.06 6.08 35.73
C ASP A 17 -36.80 5.04 34.63
N ILE A 18 -37.06 5.36 33.35
CA ILE A 18 -36.58 4.55 32.23
C ILE A 18 -35.07 4.82 32.13
N PRO A 19 -34.18 3.85 32.41
CA PRO A 19 -32.76 4.07 32.23
C PRO A 19 -32.55 4.36 30.75
N LEU A 20 -32.16 5.59 30.43
CA LEU A 20 -31.57 5.90 29.14
C LEU A 20 -30.38 4.95 29.02
N LYS A 21 -30.54 3.84 28.29
CA LYS A 21 -29.39 3.04 27.84
C LYS A 21 -28.54 4.03 27.08
N GLN A 22 -27.50 4.52 27.73
CA GLN A 22 -26.56 5.44 27.15
C GLN A 22 -26.05 4.73 25.91
N LYS A 23 -26.45 5.23 24.74
CA LYS A 23 -26.03 4.65 23.48
C LYS A 23 -24.53 4.93 23.44
N VAL A 24 -23.72 3.95 23.80
CA VAL A 24 -22.27 4.07 23.70
C VAL A 24 -21.98 4.23 22.22
N ILE A 25 -21.75 5.47 21.81
CA ILE A 25 -21.27 5.76 20.46
C ILE A 25 -19.84 5.27 20.47
N LYS A 26 -19.61 4.07 19.95
CA LYS A 26 -18.27 3.64 19.56
C LYS A 26 -17.88 4.51 18.39
N ASN A 27 -17.10 5.55 18.65
CA ASN A 27 -16.35 6.21 17.60
C ASN A 27 -15.29 5.21 17.15
N GLU A 28 -15.58 4.48 16.08
CA GLU A 28 -14.57 3.66 15.43
C GLU A 28 -13.54 4.61 14.82
N ASP A 29 -12.41 4.79 15.51
CA ASP A 29 -11.29 5.57 14.97
C ASP A 29 -10.59 4.72 13.90
N LEU A 30 -10.81 5.10 12.65
CA LEU A 30 -10.15 4.48 11.49
C LEU A 30 -8.61 4.56 11.58
N PHE A 31 -8.06 5.58 12.26
CA PHE A 31 -6.62 5.66 12.50
C PHE A 31 -6.14 4.67 13.55
N ASP A 32 -6.98 4.30 14.51
CA ASP A 32 -6.64 3.27 15.51
C ASP A 32 -6.63 1.88 14.88
N LEU A 33 -7.62 1.58 14.02
CA LEU A 33 -7.60 0.38 13.16
C LEU A 33 -6.38 0.32 12.25
N TYR A 34 -5.89 1.46 11.76
CA TYR A 34 -4.66 1.51 10.98
C TYR A 34 -3.38 1.30 11.81
N LYS A 35 -3.37 1.66 13.09
CA LYS A 35 -2.17 1.55 13.94
C LYS A 35 -2.10 0.23 14.70
N ASN A 36 -3.25 -0.24 15.14
CA ASN A 36 -3.39 -1.33 16.11
C ASN A 36 -4.25 -2.48 15.58
N GLY A 37 -4.75 -2.37 14.34
CA GLY A 37 -5.51 -3.42 13.71
C GLY A 37 -4.66 -4.64 13.37
N PRO A 38 -5.28 -5.81 13.15
CA PRO A 38 -4.57 -7.00 12.68
C PRO A 38 -4.11 -6.77 11.23
N HIS A 39 -2.87 -6.29 11.05
CA HIS A 39 -2.23 -6.18 9.74
C HIS A 39 -1.70 -7.54 9.28
N VAL A 40 -2.59 -8.51 9.11
CA VAL A 40 -2.18 -9.85 8.67
C VAL A 40 -2.02 -9.84 7.16
N VAL A 41 -0.78 -9.65 6.70
CA VAL A 41 -0.44 -9.98 5.32
C VAL A 41 -0.53 -11.48 5.12
N LYS A 42 -1.16 -11.90 4.03
CA LYS A 42 -1.17 -13.30 3.59
C LYS A 42 -0.47 -13.42 2.25
N TYR A 43 0.03 -14.61 1.97
CA TYR A 43 0.66 -14.93 0.70
C TYR A 43 -0.07 -16.09 0.04
N LYS A 44 -0.27 -15.99 -1.27
CA LYS A 44 -0.78 -17.08 -2.09
C LYS A 44 0.23 -17.36 -3.20
N THR A 45 0.90 -18.51 -3.15
CA THR A 45 1.75 -18.97 -4.25
C THR A 45 0.91 -19.16 -5.51
N LEU A 46 1.36 -18.57 -6.61
CA LEU A 46 0.70 -18.66 -7.89
C LEU A 46 1.03 -19.98 -8.59
N ASP A 47 0.04 -20.55 -9.26
CA ASP A 47 0.22 -21.70 -10.14
C ASP A 47 0.97 -21.27 -11.40
N SER A 48 2.00 -22.03 -11.80
CA SER A 48 2.89 -21.67 -12.90
C SER A 48 2.22 -21.66 -14.28
N GLN A 49 1.04 -22.28 -14.42
CA GLN A 49 0.23 -22.28 -15.63
C GLN A 49 -0.85 -21.18 -15.62
N SER A 50 -1.05 -20.50 -14.49
CA SER A 50 -2.04 -19.42 -14.40
C SER A 50 -1.66 -18.21 -15.25
N ALA A 51 -2.65 -17.55 -15.84
CA ALA A 51 -2.44 -16.32 -16.61
C ALA A 51 -1.78 -15.22 -15.76
N GLU A 52 -2.13 -15.16 -14.47
CA GLU A 52 -1.53 -14.22 -13.51
C GLU A 52 -0.03 -14.46 -13.33
N TYR A 53 0.39 -15.73 -13.15
CA TYR A 53 1.80 -16.10 -13.07
C TYR A 53 2.55 -15.75 -14.36
N ILE A 54 2.00 -16.10 -15.52
CA ILE A 54 2.61 -15.84 -16.83
C ILE A 54 2.80 -14.33 -17.04
N SER A 55 1.79 -13.53 -16.67
CA SER A 55 1.86 -12.06 -16.76
C SER A 55 3.02 -11.51 -15.93
N VAL A 56 3.15 -11.93 -14.67
CA VAL A 56 4.23 -11.47 -13.79
C VAL A 56 5.58 -11.98 -14.26
N LYS A 57 5.65 -13.24 -14.72
CA LYS A 57 6.87 -13.84 -15.27
C LYS A 57 7.42 -13.05 -16.45
N ASN A 58 6.55 -12.58 -17.34
CA ASN A 58 6.94 -11.81 -18.52
C ASN A 58 7.57 -10.44 -18.19
N MET A 59 7.50 -9.99 -16.93
CA MET A 59 8.17 -8.77 -16.46
C MET A 59 9.61 -9.01 -15.98
N ILE A 60 10.03 -10.27 -15.83
CA ILE A 60 11.25 -10.66 -15.13
C ILE A 60 12.15 -11.48 -16.06
N ASP A 61 13.37 -11.02 -16.28
CA ASP A 61 14.34 -11.61 -17.21
C ASP A 61 15.22 -12.69 -16.54
N PHE A 62 14.79 -13.20 -15.38
CA PHE A 62 15.52 -14.17 -14.56
C PHE A 62 14.78 -15.51 -14.44
N ASN A 63 15.49 -16.55 -14.01
CA ASN A 63 14.91 -17.88 -13.81
C ASN A 63 14.06 -17.90 -12.54
N ILE A 64 12.75 -17.78 -12.70
CA ILE A 64 11.82 -17.72 -11.56
C ILE A 64 11.73 -19.07 -10.84
N ILE A 65 11.92 -19.03 -9.52
CA ILE A 65 11.73 -20.14 -8.58
C ILE A 65 10.27 -20.21 -8.13
N LYS A 66 9.71 -19.06 -7.72
CA LYS A 66 8.34 -18.95 -7.20
C LYS A 66 7.81 -17.53 -7.33
N ILE A 67 6.49 -17.38 -7.47
CA ILE A 67 5.79 -16.10 -7.33
C ILE A 67 4.72 -16.23 -6.25
N ASP A 68 4.78 -15.39 -5.24
CA ASP A 68 3.73 -15.26 -4.22
C ASP A 68 2.95 -13.98 -4.44
N LYS A 69 1.63 -14.09 -4.54
CA LYS A 69 0.71 -12.95 -4.48
C LYS A 69 0.57 -12.47 -3.04
N ILE A 70 0.76 -11.17 -2.86
CA ILE A 70 0.63 -10.46 -1.58
C ILE A 70 -0.84 -10.10 -1.39
N LEU A 71 -1.39 -10.48 -0.25
CA LEU A 71 -2.75 -10.16 0.17
C LEU A 71 -2.66 -9.28 1.41
N ASN A 72 -2.58 -7.97 1.16
CA ASN A 72 -2.66 -6.93 2.19
C ASN A 72 -3.82 -5.99 1.83
N GLU A 73 -4.98 -6.25 2.42
CA GLU A 73 -6.22 -5.50 2.14
C GLU A 73 -6.08 -4.03 2.54
N PHE A 74 -5.41 -3.74 3.64
CA PHE A 74 -5.22 -2.37 4.09
C PHE A 74 -4.46 -1.53 3.05
N ASN A 75 -3.27 -1.99 2.64
CA ASN A 75 -2.46 -1.30 1.63
C ASN A 75 -3.19 -1.21 0.29
N THR A 76 -3.89 -2.28 -0.11
CA THR A 76 -4.67 -2.31 -1.34
C THR A 76 -5.79 -1.26 -1.30
N MET A 77 -6.55 -1.16 -0.21
CA MET A 77 -7.63 -0.20 -0.09
C MET A 77 -7.13 1.25 -0.03
N ALA A 78 -6.05 1.51 0.70
CA ALA A 78 -5.42 2.84 0.73
C ALA A 78 -4.98 3.28 -0.68
N PHE A 79 -4.34 2.36 -1.44
CA PHE A 79 -3.96 2.59 -2.82
C PHE A 79 -5.18 2.86 -3.72
N LEU A 80 -6.23 2.03 -3.64
CA LEU A 80 -7.43 2.17 -4.47
C LEU A 80 -8.17 3.49 -4.19
N LEU A 81 -8.26 3.92 -2.93
CA LEU A 81 -8.82 5.21 -2.57
C LEU A 81 -8.02 6.36 -3.19
N LYS A 82 -6.69 6.32 -3.06
CA LYS A 82 -5.82 7.35 -3.64
C LYS A 82 -5.93 7.37 -5.18
N LYS A 83 -5.93 6.20 -5.81
CA LYS A 83 -6.15 6.01 -7.25
C LYS A 83 -7.46 6.65 -7.71
N ARG A 84 -8.56 6.38 -7.00
CA ARG A 84 -9.88 6.93 -7.36
C ARG A 84 -9.93 8.44 -7.24
N PHE A 85 -9.53 8.98 -6.09
CA PHE A 85 -9.77 10.39 -5.77
C PHE A 85 -8.71 11.37 -6.28
N MET A 86 -7.46 10.92 -6.47
CA MET A 86 -6.37 11.80 -6.95
C MET A 86 -5.95 11.51 -8.39
N TYR A 87 -6.21 10.28 -8.86
CA TYR A 87 -5.76 9.80 -10.17
C TYR A 87 -6.91 9.45 -11.12
N ASN A 88 -8.17 9.62 -10.71
CA ASN A 88 -9.36 9.33 -11.52
C ASN A 88 -9.34 7.91 -12.10
N ASP A 89 -8.93 6.92 -11.29
CA ASP A 89 -8.81 5.51 -11.68
C ASP A 89 -7.82 5.21 -12.82
N ASN A 90 -6.98 6.18 -13.18
CA ASN A 90 -5.98 6.07 -14.25
C ASN A 90 -4.55 6.01 -13.70
N TYR A 91 -3.57 6.03 -14.60
CA TYR A 91 -2.14 6.23 -14.31
C TYR A 91 -1.46 5.15 -13.44
N THR A 92 -2.03 3.95 -13.39
CA THR A 92 -1.39 2.79 -12.75
C THR A 92 -0.38 2.15 -13.69
N ILE A 93 0.84 1.94 -13.20
CA ILE A 93 1.93 1.27 -13.93
C ILE A 93 2.48 0.17 -13.02
N GLU A 94 2.56 -1.06 -13.54
CA GLU A 94 3.26 -2.14 -12.84
C GLU A 94 4.78 -1.95 -12.96
N MET A 95 5.46 -1.93 -11.82
CA MET A 95 6.90 -1.71 -11.75
C MET A 95 7.55 -2.60 -10.69
N LEU A 96 8.87 -2.68 -10.76
CA LEU A 96 9.72 -3.60 -10.01
C LEU A 96 10.52 -2.83 -8.97
N HIS A 97 10.67 -3.43 -7.80
CA HIS A 97 11.58 -3.01 -6.75
C HIS A 97 12.33 -4.25 -6.23
N ALA A 98 13.62 -4.33 -6.50
CA ALA A 98 14.42 -5.40 -5.92
C ALA A 98 14.87 -5.01 -4.51
N THR A 99 14.86 -5.98 -3.60
CA THR A 99 15.28 -5.83 -2.21
C THR A 99 15.95 -7.10 -1.71
N LYS A 100 16.46 -7.06 -0.47
CA LYS A 100 16.96 -8.26 0.21
C LYS A 100 15.78 -9.09 0.71
N GLU A 101 15.90 -10.41 0.67
CA GLU A 101 14.85 -11.31 1.18
C GLU A 101 14.41 -10.98 2.61
N GLY A 102 15.36 -10.68 3.51
CA GLY A 102 15.04 -10.30 4.89
C GLY A 102 14.24 -8.99 5.06
N CYS A 103 14.07 -8.19 4.01
CA CYS A 103 13.25 -6.98 4.03
C CYS A 103 11.81 -7.23 3.55
N VAL A 104 11.52 -8.38 2.92
CA VAL A 104 10.24 -8.65 2.26
C VAL A 104 9.07 -8.61 3.24
N GLN A 105 9.20 -9.27 4.38
CA GLN A 105 8.13 -9.30 5.39
C GLN A 105 7.74 -7.88 5.82
N GLY A 106 8.73 -7.07 6.24
CA GLY A 106 8.50 -5.69 6.67
C GLY A 106 7.84 -4.82 5.60
N ILE A 107 8.25 -4.98 4.33
CA ILE A 107 7.65 -4.26 3.19
C ILE A 107 6.21 -4.72 2.93
N CYS A 108 5.94 -6.02 2.97
CA CYS A 108 4.61 -6.54 2.66
C CYS A 108 3.59 -6.23 3.77
N GLU A 109 4.04 -6.19 5.04
CA GLU A 109 3.22 -5.81 6.19
C GLU A 109 2.99 -4.29 6.25
N ASN A 110 4.08 -3.52 6.19
CA ASN A 110 4.06 -2.08 6.52
C ASN A 110 4.22 -1.16 5.29
N ASN A 111 4.16 -1.73 4.09
CA ASN A 111 4.47 -1.07 2.82
C ASN A 111 5.96 -0.65 2.72
N PHE A 112 6.37 -0.12 1.56
CA PHE A 112 7.70 0.45 1.39
C PHE A 112 7.86 1.71 2.25
N ASN A 113 8.87 1.74 3.11
CA ASN A 113 9.19 2.93 3.90
C ASN A 113 10.62 3.39 3.62
N TRP A 114 10.77 4.34 2.71
CA TRP A 114 12.07 4.91 2.35
C TRP A 114 12.78 5.59 3.53
N ARG A 115 12.05 5.98 4.59
CA ARG A 115 12.61 6.62 5.79
C ARG A 115 13.39 5.64 6.66
N LEU A 116 13.09 4.35 6.57
CA LEU A 116 13.84 3.30 7.27
C LEU A 116 15.17 2.97 6.57
N SER A 117 15.32 3.36 5.30
CA SER A 117 16.50 3.07 4.49
C SER A 117 17.71 3.97 4.78
N GLY A 118 17.61 4.94 5.69
CA GLY A 118 18.73 5.76 6.17
C GLY A 118 19.51 6.49 5.06
N LEU A 119 20.84 6.34 5.06
CA LEU A 119 21.78 6.90 4.05
C LEU A 119 22.05 5.95 2.88
N SER A 120 21.19 4.95 2.66
CA SER A 120 21.39 3.96 1.59
C SER A 120 21.61 4.65 0.24
N ARG A 121 22.52 4.08 -0.57
CA ARG A 121 22.95 4.60 -1.89
C ARG A 121 21.81 4.79 -2.92
N GLY A 122 20.56 4.46 -2.56
CA GLY A 122 19.36 4.57 -3.39
C GLY A 122 18.78 5.98 -3.49
N HIS A 123 19.15 6.95 -2.64
CA HIS A 123 18.56 8.30 -2.66
C HIS A 123 19.15 9.25 -3.70
N LYS A 124 19.85 8.75 -4.72
CA LYS A 124 20.45 9.58 -5.78
C LYS A 124 19.43 10.41 -6.57
N HIS A 125 18.16 9.99 -6.59
CA HIS A 125 17.07 10.60 -7.39
C HIS A 125 15.92 11.13 -6.55
N GLY A 126 16.12 11.13 -5.23
CA GLY A 126 15.15 11.60 -4.26
C GLY A 126 15.09 10.68 -3.05
N PHE A 127 14.67 11.26 -1.94
CA PHE A 127 14.36 10.55 -0.72
C PHE A 127 12.97 9.93 -0.84
N GLY A 128 12.89 8.86 -1.62
CA GLY A 128 11.65 8.12 -1.90
C GLY A 128 11.93 6.65 -2.19
N VAL A 129 10.88 5.95 -2.60
CA VAL A 129 10.94 4.55 -3.04
C VAL A 129 11.21 4.52 -4.54
N ASN A 130 12.27 3.81 -4.93
CA ASN A 130 12.66 3.65 -6.33
C ASN A 130 11.96 2.45 -6.95
N PHE A 131 11.41 2.64 -8.14
CA PHE A 131 10.82 1.63 -8.98
C PHE A 131 11.42 1.69 -10.38
N THR A 132 11.39 0.57 -11.10
CA THR A 132 11.80 0.52 -12.51
C THR A 132 10.98 -0.51 -13.27
N LYS A 133 10.97 -0.41 -14.60
CA LYS A 133 10.33 -1.41 -15.48
C LYS A 133 11.29 -2.54 -15.89
N SER A 134 12.57 -2.45 -15.52
CA SER A 134 13.59 -3.43 -15.93
C SER A 134 14.03 -4.27 -14.74
N SER A 135 13.88 -5.59 -14.87
CA SER A 135 14.28 -6.54 -13.84
C SER A 135 15.79 -6.50 -13.57
N TYR A 136 16.59 -6.34 -14.64
CA TYR A 136 18.03 -6.13 -14.56
C TYR A 136 18.40 -4.89 -13.75
N PHE A 137 17.81 -3.73 -14.05
CA PHE A 137 18.08 -2.50 -13.30
C PHE A 137 17.63 -2.62 -11.83
N ALA A 138 16.49 -3.25 -11.57
CA ALA A 138 16.04 -3.48 -10.21
C ALA A 138 17.11 -4.25 -9.42
N ASN A 139 17.56 -5.40 -9.94
CA ASN A 139 18.56 -6.26 -9.30
C ASN A 139 19.95 -5.63 -9.20
N PHE A 140 20.34 -4.76 -10.13
CA PHE A 140 21.64 -4.08 -10.09
C PHE A 140 21.85 -3.28 -8.79
N PHE A 141 20.77 -2.70 -8.24
CA PHE A 141 20.84 -1.87 -7.03
C PHE A 141 20.83 -2.66 -5.71
N THR A 142 20.48 -3.95 -5.71
CA THR A 142 20.48 -4.77 -4.47
C THR A 142 21.86 -5.28 -4.09
N ASN A 143 22.81 -5.32 -5.03
CA ASN A 143 24.27 -5.41 -4.91
C ASN A 143 24.81 -6.03 -3.60
N SER A 144 24.29 -7.20 -3.21
CA SER A 144 24.58 -7.79 -1.91
C SER A 144 24.85 -9.28 -2.01
N ARG A 145 25.71 -9.75 -1.10
CA ARG A 145 26.21 -11.12 -0.97
C ARG A 145 25.13 -12.12 -0.50
N GLY A 146 23.84 -11.89 -0.78
CA GLY A 146 22.71 -12.70 -0.31
C GLY A 146 21.55 -12.74 -1.31
N SER A 147 20.51 -13.51 -1.00
CA SER A 147 19.34 -13.71 -1.86
C SER A 147 18.62 -12.39 -2.13
N SER A 148 18.61 -11.99 -3.41
CA SER A 148 17.83 -10.85 -3.90
C SER A 148 16.44 -11.33 -4.30
N ILE A 149 15.44 -10.50 -4.04
CA ILE A 149 14.04 -10.75 -4.39
C ILE A 149 13.49 -9.52 -5.10
N ILE A 150 12.58 -9.71 -6.05
CA ILE A 150 11.89 -8.62 -6.72
C ILE A 150 10.45 -8.56 -6.22
N ILE A 151 10.04 -7.37 -5.79
CA ILE A 151 8.65 -7.05 -5.53
C ILE A 151 8.09 -6.37 -6.78
N VAL A 152 6.96 -6.88 -7.28
CA VAL A 152 6.17 -6.21 -8.31
C VAL A 152 5.06 -5.43 -7.63
N ALA A 153 4.91 -4.16 -7.97
CA ALA A 153 3.95 -3.25 -7.38
C ALA A 153 3.15 -2.51 -8.46
N ASP A 154 1.88 -2.27 -8.19
CA ASP A 154 1.13 -1.22 -8.89
C ASP A 154 1.63 0.13 -8.37
N VAL A 155 1.92 1.09 -9.26
CA VAL A 155 2.42 2.41 -8.90
C VAL A 155 1.65 3.50 -9.66
N LEU A 156 1.22 4.54 -8.95
CA LEU A 156 0.50 5.69 -9.52
C LEU A 156 1.49 6.75 -10.01
N CYS A 157 1.49 7.00 -11.32
CA CYS A 157 2.42 7.91 -11.98
C CYS A 157 1.67 8.84 -12.94
N LYS A 158 1.29 10.04 -12.48
CA LYS A 158 0.49 10.99 -13.29
C LYS A 158 1.35 12.09 -13.92
N THR A 159 2.19 12.74 -13.13
CA THR A 159 2.96 13.91 -13.56
C THR A 159 4.42 13.77 -13.14
N THR A 160 5.30 13.80 -14.13
CA THR A 160 6.71 13.47 -13.95
C THR A 160 7.61 14.70 -14.00
N PHE A 161 8.69 14.69 -13.21
CA PHE A 161 9.73 15.71 -13.23
C PHE A 161 11.12 15.10 -13.07
N CYS A 162 12.15 15.79 -13.53
CA CYS A 162 13.54 15.40 -13.26
C CYS A 162 13.88 15.72 -11.80
N GLY A 163 14.02 14.71 -10.96
CA GLY A 163 14.44 14.89 -9.56
C GLY A 163 15.95 14.78 -9.39
N HIS A 164 16.40 15.07 -8.17
CA HIS A 164 17.81 15.01 -7.78
C HIS A 164 17.96 14.45 -6.36
N SER A 165 19.19 14.25 -5.92
CA SER A 165 19.51 13.58 -4.65
C SER A 165 19.00 14.29 -3.39
N GLN A 166 18.59 15.56 -3.49
CA GLN A 166 18.06 16.33 -2.36
C GLN A 166 16.54 16.49 -2.44
N THR A 167 15.89 15.96 -3.48
CA THR A 167 14.43 16.00 -3.61
C THR A 167 13.80 15.15 -2.52
N ARG A 168 13.06 15.77 -1.59
CA ARG A 168 12.30 15.07 -0.53
C ARG A 168 10.80 15.07 -0.77
N VAL A 169 10.33 16.04 -1.54
CA VAL A 169 8.93 16.26 -1.88
C VAL A 169 8.87 16.69 -3.35
N PRO A 170 7.91 16.20 -4.15
CA PRO A 170 7.69 16.68 -5.50
C PRO A 170 7.40 18.19 -5.55
N PRO A 171 7.82 18.90 -6.60
CA PRO A 171 7.34 20.24 -6.88
C PRO A 171 5.81 20.26 -7.06
N LYS A 172 5.18 21.42 -6.83
CA LYS A 172 3.72 21.57 -6.96
C LYS A 172 3.25 21.11 -8.34
N GLY A 173 2.25 20.22 -8.36
CA GLY A 173 1.67 19.67 -9.59
C GLY A 173 2.35 18.40 -10.11
N TYR A 174 3.44 17.97 -9.48
CA TYR A 174 4.15 16.74 -9.81
C TYR A 174 3.97 15.68 -8.72
N ASP A 175 4.04 14.41 -9.10
CA ASP A 175 3.89 13.30 -8.16
C ASP A 175 5.00 12.26 -8.25
N THR A 176 5.78 12.29 -9.33
CA THR A 176 6.75 11.23 -9.62
C THR A 176 8.04 11.85 -10.12
N SER A 177 9.15 11.58 -9.44
CA SER A 177 10.44 11.92 -10.01
C SER A 177 10.85 10.82 -10.98
N ILE A 178 11.37 11.22 -12.14
CA ILE A 178 11.95 10.33 -13.13
C ILE A 178 13.41 10.67 -13.35
N ARG A 179 14.20 9.65 -13.66
CA ARG A 179 15.49 9.82 -14.33
C ARG A 179 15.48 9.00 -15.61
N ILE A 180 15.43 9.71 -16.74
CA ILE A 180 15.15 9.13 -18.07
C ILE A 180 16.28 8.19 -18.51
N ASP A 181 17.52 8.53 -18.19
CA ASP A 181 18.72 7.73 -18.47
C ASP A 181 18.74 6.40 -17.71
N GLU A 182 18.23 6.38 -16.48
CA GLU A 182 18.28 5.21 -15.60
C GLU A 182 16.97 4.44 -15.48
N LYS A 183 15.89 4.92 -16.13
CA LYS A 183 14.56 4.28 -16.10
C LYS A 183 14.05 4.07 -14.66
N VAL A 184 14.36 5.00 -13.76
CA VAL A 184 13.95 4.99 -12.36
C VAL A 184 12.80 5.97 -12.14
N TYR A 185 11.78 5.49 -11.43
CA TYR A 185 10.63 6.26 -10.96
C TYR A 185 10.70 6.32 -9.44
N VAL A 186 10.64 7.51 -8.87
CA VAL A 186 10.71 7.73 -7.42
C VAL A 186 9.37 8.23 -6.92
N LYS A 187 8.82 7.52 -5.92
CA LYS A 187 7.58 7.87 -5.24
C LYS A 187 7.87 8.27 -3.79
N PHE A 188 7.19 9.32 -3.33
CA PHE A 188 7.53 9.98 -2.08
C PHE A 188 6.50 9.74 -0.97
N ASN A 189 5.25 9.53 -1.36
CA ASN A 189 4.15 9.35 -0.43
C ASN A 189 3.63 7.92 -0.43
N ASP A 190 3.13 7.52 0.73
CA ASP A 190 2.45 6.25 0.89
C ASP A 190 1.14 6.23 0.08
N ALA A 191 0.60 5.03 -0.13
CA ALA A 191 -0.58 4.76 -0.95
C ALA A 191 -0.47 5.15 -2.44
N GLU A 192 0.70 5.61 -2.91
CA GLU A 192 0.99 5.79 -4.35
C GLU A 192 1.50 4.52 -5.00
N PHE A 193 1.65 3.45 -4.21
CA PHE A 193 2.11 2.15 -4.65
C PHE A 193 1.48 1.05 -3.79
N ASN A 194 1.29 -0.12 -4.40
CA ASN A 194 0.76 -1.32 -3.76
C ASN A 194 1.59 -2.54 -4.15
N PRO A 195 2.39 -3.13 -3.23
CA PRO A 195 3.04 -4.40 -3.45
C PRO A 195 2.03 -5.51 -3.79
N LYS A 196 2.18 -6.17 -4.94
CA LYS A 196 1.26 -7.22 -5.41
C LYS A 196 1.87 -8.60 -5.42
N TYR A 197 3.15 -8.70 -5.78
CA TYR A 197 3.82 -9.99 -5.91
C TYR A 197 5.23 -9.95 -5.33
N VAL A 198 5.64 -11.06 -4.73
CA VAL A 198 7.03 -11.37 -4.38
C VAL A 198 7.54 -12.41 -5.37
N VAL A 199 8.62 -12.09 -6.07
CA VAL A 199 9.23 -12.95 -7.09
C VAL A 199 10.60 -13.43 -6.59
N TYR A 200 10.71 -14.74 -6.42
CA TYR A 200 11.95 -15.44 -6.08
C TYR A 200 12.58 -15.94 -7.38
N TYR A 201 13.85 -15.64 -7.63
CA TYR A 201 14.57 -15.93 -8.88
C TYR A 201 16.05 -16.21 -8.64
#